data_AF-A0A9N7USC1-F1
#
_entry.id   AF-A0A9N7USC1-F1
#
_cell.length_a   1.000
_cell.length_b   1.000
_cell.length_c   1.000
_cell.angle_alpha   90.00
_cell.angle_beta   90.00
_cell.angle_gamma   90.00
#
_symmetry.space_group_name_H-M   'P 1'
#
loop_
_entity.id
_entity.type
_entity.pdbx_description
1 polymer ?
#
loop_
_entity_poly.entity_id
_entity_poly.type
_entity_poly.pdbx_seq_one_letter_code
_entity_poly.pdbx_strand_id
1 'polypeptide(L)'
;MVPPSTGTSVSNGVYVPGGFTNGDVKPVLSTTPLADFLIIRLISLASQKFISDIANDALQYCKMKGTASGSSRNKTKDKKYTLTMEDLSPALSEYGVNVKKPYYFT
;
A
#
# COMPACT_ATOMS: atom_id res chain seq x y z
N MET A 1 61.05 17.95 0.52
CA MET A 1 60.25 16.90 -0.15
C MET A 1 58.87 17.49 -0.37
N VAL A 2 58.64 18.04 -1.56
CA VAL A 2 57.42 18.77 -1.94
C VAL A 2 56.38 17.74 -2.39
N PRO A 3 55.14 17.70 -1.84
CA PRO A 3 54.10 16.85 -2.39
C PRO A 3 53.66 17.35 -3.77
N PRO A 4 53.37 16.47 -4.73
CA PRO A 4 53.05 16.86 -6.09
C PRO A 4 51.71 17.60 -6.14
N SER A 5 51.71 18.74 -6.84
CA SER A 5 50.53 19.55 -7.15
C SER A 5 49.50 18.73 -7.94
N THR A 6 48.41 18.32 -7.28
CA THR A 6 47.23 17.75 -7.94
C THR A 6 46.48 18.88 -8.64
N GLY A 7 46.65 18.96 -9.96
CA GLY A 7 46.11 20.01 -10.80
C GLY A 7 44.59 20.12 -10.72
N THR A 8 44.12 21.22 -10.15
CA THR A 8 42.80 21.77 -10.40
C THR A 8 42.75 22.25 -11.85
N SER A 9 42.25 21.41 -12.75
CA SER A 9 42.03 21.80 -14.15
C SER A 9 40.77 22.66 -14.22
N VAL A 10 40.96 23.98 -14.33
CA VAL A 10 39.91 24.89 -14.76
C VAL A 10 39.99 25.00 -16.29
N SER A 11 38.92 24.65 -16.98
CA SER A 11 38.74 25.02 -18.38
C SER A 11 37.27 25.33 -18.59
N ASN A 12 36.98 26.59 -18.89
CA ASN A 12 35.66 27.16 -19.17
C ASN A 12 34.63 27.20 -18.03
N GLY A 13 35.02 27.63 -16.82
CA GLY A 13 34.06 28.17 -15.83
C GLY A 13 32.97 27.24 -15.30
N VAL A 14 32.97 25.96 -15.68
CA VAL A 14 32.03 24.97 -15.16
C VAL A 14 32.69 24.25 -13.99
N TYR A 15 32.24 24.56 -12.77
CA TYR A 15 32.58 23.79 -11.59
C TYR A 15 31.90 22.42 -11.71
N VAL A 16 32.68 21.38 -12.00
CA VAL A 16 32.24 19.99 -11.91
C VAL A 16 32.64 19.47 -10.54
N PRO A 17 31.71 19.23 -9.60
CA PRO A 17 32.03 18.55 -8.36
C PRO A 17 32.44 17.10 -8.69
N GLY A 18 33.68 16.73 -8.39
CA GLY A 18 34.11 15.34 -8.48
C GLY A 18 33.50 14.55 -7.32
N GLY A 19 32.55 13.65 -7.61
CA GLY A 19 31.98 12.81 -6.54
C GLY A 19 30.75 11.94 -6.84
N PHE A 20 30.20 11.91 -8.07
CA PHE A 20 29.06 11.03 -8.36
C PHE A 20 29.55 9.75 -9.06
N THR A 21 30.02 8.77 -8.27
CA THR A 21 30.18 7.41 -8.77
C THR A 21 28.79 6.80 -8.94
N ASN A 22 28.52 6.21 -10.12
CA ASN A 22 27.26 5.57 -10.50
C ASN A 22 26.98 4.25 -9.73
N GLY A 23 27.25 4.20 -8.42
CA GLY A 23 27.25 2.97 -7.62
C GLY A 23 26.46 3.00 -6.33
N ASP A 24 25.93 4.14 -5.90
CA ASP A 24 25.20 4.23 -4.62
C ASP A 24 24.01 5.20 -4.72
N VAL A 25 23.06 4.91 -5.61
CA VAL A 25 21.75 5.57 -5.61
C VAL A 25 20.94 4.97 -4.46
N LYS A 26 21.26 5.36 -3.22
CA LYS A 26 20.36 5.13 -2.09
C LYS A 26 19.08 5.88 -2.40
N PRO A 27 17.89 5.27 -2.24
CA PRO A 27 16.64 5.98 -2.44
C PRO A 27 16.68 7.27 -1.61
N VAL A 28 16.48 8.42 -2.27
CA VAL A 28 16.52 9.78 -1.69
C VAL A 28 15.72 9.92 -0.39
N LEU A 29 14.78 8.99 -0.18
CA LEU A 29 14.06 8.76 1.06
C LEU A 29 14.99 8.88 2.29
N SER A 30 16.12 8.16 2.32
CA SER A 30 16.96 8.04 3.53
C SER A 30 17.73 9.31 3.98
N THR A 31 17.52 10.46 3.34
CA THR A 31 18.30 11.69 3.61
C THR A 31 17.63 12.63 4.61
N THR A 32 16.35 12.41 4.94
CA THR A 32 15.60 13.25 5.87
C THR A 32 14.77 12.38 6.83
N PRO A 33 15.26 12.11 8.06
CA PRO A 33 14.64 11.15 8.97
C PRO A 33 13.19 11.51 9.33
N LEU A 34 12.84 12.80 9.34
CA LEU A 34 11.46 13.25 9.54
C LEU A 34 10.55 12.90 8.34
N ALA A 35 11.01 13.12 7.11
CA ALA A 35 10.22 12.76 5.93
C ALA A 35 10.03 11.24 5.84
N ASP A 36 11.03 10.46 6.21
CA ASP A 36 10.96 9.00 6.27
C ASP A 36 9.79 8.52 7.15
N PHE A 37 9.71 9.02 8.39
CA PHE A 37 8.62 8.66 9.30
C PHE A 37 7.25 9.08 8.77
N LEU A 38 7.14 10.27 8.18
CA LEU A 38 5.88 10.78 7.64
C LEU A 38 5.42 9.99 6.41
N ILE A 39 6.34 9.63 5.53
CA ILE A 39 6.06 8.83 4.33
C ILE A 39 5.61 7.43 4.71
N ILE A 40 6.32 6.77 5.63
CA ILE A 40 5.91 5.45 6.15
C ILE A 40 4.51 5.53 6.78
N ARG A 41 4.25 6.56 7.59
CA ARG A 41 2.94 6.76 8.22
C ARG A 41 1.85 7.02 7.17
N LEU A 42 2.14 7.81 6.15
CA LEU A 42 1.21 8.10 5.06
C LEU A 42 0.84 6.82 4.29
N ILE A 43 1.83 6.03 3.88
CA ILE A 43 1.62 4.75 3.18
C ILE A 43 0.83 3.79 4.08
N SER A 44 1.16 3.73 5.36
CA SER A 44 0.45 2.89 6.33
C SER A 44 -1.03 3.28 6.43
N LEU A 45 -1.33 4.58 6.58
CA LEU A 45 -2.70 5.07 6.64
C LEU A 45 -3.46 4.85 5.34
N ALA A 46 -2.81 5.07 4.18
CA ALA A 46 -3.41 4.79 2.89
C ALA A 46 -3.75 3.31 2.72
N SER A 47 -2.85 2.40 3.14
CA SER A 47 -3.07 0.95 3.09
C SER A 47 -4.20 0.53 4.03
N GLN A 48 -4.25 1.10 5.24
CA GLN A 48 -5.33 0.87 6.19
C GLN A 48 -6.68 1.32 5.62
N LYS A 49 -6.73 2.52 5.03
CA LYS A 49 -7.94 3.04 4.38
C LYS A 49 -8.39 2.12 3.24
N PHE A 50 -7.46 1.71 2.38
CA PHE A 50 -7.76 0.83 1.26
C PHE A 50 -8.40 -0.51 1.71
N ILE A 51 -7.81 -1.16 2.73
CA ILE A 51 -8.37 -2.40 3.29
C ILE A 51 -9.72 -2.13 3.96
N SER A 52 -9.86 -1.01 4.68
CA SER A 52 -11.13 -0.62 5.31
C SER A 52 -12.23 -0.37 4.29
N ASP A 53 -11.94 0.30 3.17
CA ASP A 53 -12.94 0.55 2.12
C ASP A 53 -13.48 -0.78 1.57
N ILE A 54 -12.59 -1.71 1.17
CA ILE A 54 -12.98 -3.04 0.68
C ILE A 54 -13.79 -3.83 1.73
N ALA A 55 -13.37 -3.79 3.00
CA ALA A 55 -14.06 -4.49 4.07
C ALA A 55 -15.47 -3.91 4.32
N ASN A 56 -15.62 -2.59 4.22
CA ASN A 56 -16.90 -1.92 4.36
C ASN A 56 -17.85 -2.28 3.20
N ASP A 57 -17.34 -2.34 1.97
CA ASP A 57 -18.13 -2.75 0.81
C ASP A 57 -18.59 -4.20 0.95
N ALA A 58 -17.68 -5.12 1.30
CA ALA A 58 -18.03 -6.51 1.58
C ALA A 58 -19.05 -6.65 2.74
N LEU A 59 -18.96 -5.81 3.76
CA LEU A 59 -19.93 -5.79 4.85
C LEU A 59 -21.32 -5.36 4.39
N GLN A 60 -21.43 -4.43 3.42
CA GLN A 60 -22.71 -4.04 2.83
C GLN A 60 -23.36 -5.21 2.10
N TYR A 61 -22.60 -5.93 1.26
CA TYR A 61 -23.07 -7.15 0.62
C TYR A 61 -23.52 -8.21 1.65
N CYS A 62 -22.75 -8.41 2.72
CA CYS A 62 -23.09 -9.33 3.80
C CYS A 62 -24.39 -8.95 4.53
N LYS A 63 -24.60 -7.65 4.81
CA LYS A 63 -25.82 -7.12 5.43
C LYS A 63 -27.05 -7.28 4.55
N MET A 64 -26.94 -6.97 3.25
CA MET A 64 -28.02 -7.12 2.29
C MET A 64 -28.47 -8.59 2.21
N LYS A 65 -27.52 -9.54 2.15
CA LYS A 65 -27.81 -10.98 2.18
C LYS A 65 -28.55 -11.41 3.46
N GLY A 66 -28.12 -10.91 4.62
CA GLY A 66 -28.74 -11.20 5.91
C GLY A 66 -30.16 -10.65 6.10
N THR A 67 -30.66 -9.80 5.19
CA THR A 67 -32.07 -9.37 5.14
C THR A 67 -32.95 -10.25 4.25
N ALA A 68 -32.35 -10.90 3.24
CA ALA A 68 -33.04 -11.83 2.33
C ALA A 68 -33.08 -13.27 2.88
N SER A 69 -32.08 -13.70 3.65
CA SER A 69 -32.16 -14.94 4.41
C SER A 69 -33.04 -14.71 5.65
N GLY A 70 -34.29 -15.14 5.61
CA GLY A 70 -35.30 -14.98 6.67
C GLY A 70 -35.00 -15.69 8.00
N SER A 71 -33.78 -15.55 8.53
CA SER A 71 -33.39 -16.06 9.84
C SER A 71 -33.18 -14.91 10.83
N SER A 72 -34.08 -14.91 11.81
CA SER A 72 -34.00 -14.27 13.10
C SER A 72 -34.60 -12.87 13.24
N ARG A 73 -35.92 -12.90 13.45
CA ARG A 73 -36.71 -11.94 14.23
C ARG A 73 -36.32 -11.91 15.73
N ASN A 74 -35.15 -12.43 16.13
CA ASN A 74 -34.74 -12.49 17.54
C ASN A 74 -33.23 -12.25 17.75
N LYS A 75 -32.89 -11.42 18.74
CA LYS A 75 -31.54 -11.08 19.25
C LYS A 75 -30.74 -10.04 18.46
N THR A 76 -31.12 -8.78 18.68
CA THR A 76 -30.47 -7.54 18.24
C THR A 76 -29.07 -7.29 18.85
N LYS A 77 -28.54 -8.14 19.75
CA LYS A 77 -27.26 -7.88 20.46
C LYS A 77 -26.04 -8.68 19.99
N ASP A 78 -26.19 -9.82 19.30
CA ASP A 78 -25.07 -10.74 19.02
C ASP A 78 -24.94 -11.10 17.53
N LYS A 79 -25.23 -10.17 16.62
CA LYS A 79 -25.15 -10.45 15.18
C LYS A 79 -23.68 -10.40 14.72
N LYS A 80 -23.02 -11.56 14.76
CA LYS A 80 -21.64 -11.74 14.28
C LYS A 80 -21.63 -11.82 12.75
N TYR A 81 -20.99 -10.85 12.09
CA TYR A 81 -20.74 -10.90 10.66
C TYR A 81 -19.54 -11.80 10.36
N THR A 82 -19.66 -12.60 9.30
CA THR A 82 -18.58 -13.46 8.81
C THR A 82 -18.27 -13.04 7.38
N LEU A 83 -17.00 -12.74 7.09
CA LEU A 83 -16.57 -12.40 5.74
C LEU A 83 -16.52 -13.68 4.89
N THR A 84 -17.31 -13.72 3.82
CA THR A 84 -17.39 -14.87 2.91
C THR A 84 -17.01 -14.49 1.48
N MET A 85 -16.66 -15.47 0.65
CA MET A 85 -16.31 -15.23 -0.75
C MET A 85 -17.46 -14.65 -1.57
N GLU A 86 -18.71 -14.93 -1.17
CA GLU A 86 -19.91 -14.40 -1.82
C GLU A 86 -20.06 -12.89 -1.63
N ASP A 87 -19.57 -12.36 -0.49
CA ASP A 87 -19.65 -10.94 -0.17
C ASP A 87 -18.38 -10.20 -0.65
N LEU A 88 -17.23 -10.88 -0.61
CA LEU A 88 -15.94 -10.32 -0.98
C LEU A 88 -15.69 -10.27 -2.50
N SER A 89 -16.15 -11.28 -3.25
CA SER A 89 -15.97 -11.33 -4.72
C SER A 89 -16.62 -10.12 -5.44
N PRO A 90 -17.90 -9.76 -5.20
CA PRO A 90 -18.48 -8.59 -5.83
C PRO A 90 -17.80 -7.28 -5.38
N ALA A 91 -17.41 -7.16 -4.10
CA ALA A 91 -16.67 -6.00 -3.62
C ALA A 91 -15.34 -5.81 -4.38
N LEU A 92 -14.56 -6.88 -4.56
CA LEU A 92 -13.30 -6.84 -5.30
C LEU A 92 -13.47 -6.60 -6.80
N SER A 93 -14.60 -7.03 -7.38
CA SER A 93 -14.88 -6.83 -8.81
C SER A 93 -15.02 -5.35 -9.17
N GLU A 94 -15.51 -4.51 -8.24
CA GLU A 94 -15.62 -3.06 -8.41
C GLU A 94 -14.25 -2.37 -8.50
N TYR A 95 -13.24 -2.95 -7.84
CA TYR A 95 -11.84 -2.54 -7.94
C TYR A 95 -11.09 -3.21 -9.11
N GLY A 96 -11.78 -3.96 -9.98
CA GLY A 96 -11.18 -4.65 -11.12
C GLY A 96 -10.41 -5.93 -10.77
N VAL A 97 -10.55 -6.43 -9.54
CA VAL A 97 -9.87 -7.65 -9.08
C VAL A 97 -10.77 -8.86 -9.29
N ASN A 98 -10.36 -9.77 -10.18
CA ASN A 98 -11.11 -10.97 -10.50
C ASN A 98 -10.73 -12.16 -9.60
N VAL A 99 -11.68 -12.67 -8.82
CA VAL A 99 -11.46 -13.78 -7.89
C VAL A 99 -12.06 -15.08 -8.44
N LYS A 100 -11.20 -16.02 -8.84
CA LYS A 100 -11.59 -17.37 -9.31
C LYS A 100 -11.18 -18.40 -8.28
N LYS A 101 -11.97 -18.56 -7.22
CA LYS A 101 -11.77 -19.63 -6.23
C LYS A 101 -12.76 -20.76 -6.51
N PRO A 102 -12.31 -21.93 -7.00
CA PRO A 102 -13.18 -23.08 -7.15
C PRO A 102 -13.59 -23.59 -5.76
N TYR A 103 -14.80 -24.14 -5.66
CA TYR A 103 -15.30 -24.71 -4.40
C TYR A 103 -14.52 -25.96 -3.99
N TYR A 104 -14.09 -26.74 -4.98
CA TYR A 104 -13.32 -27.96 -4.81
C TYR A 104 -12.31 -28.10 -5.96
N PHE A 105 -11.19 -28.79 -5.70
CA PHE A 105 -10.25 -29.21 -6.74
C PHE A 105 -10.56 -30.66 -7.11
N THR A 106 -10.51 -30.98 -8.40
CA THR A 106 -10.58 -32.36 -8.93
C THR A 106 -9.19 -32.81 -9.31
#